data_AF-A0A5M9ZH85-F1
#
_entry.id   AF-A0A5M9ZH85-F1
#
_cell.length_a   1.000
_cell.length_b   1.000
_cell.length_c   1.000
_cell.angle_alpha   90.00
_cell.angle_beta   90.00
_cell.angle_gamma   90.00
#
_symmetry.space_group_name_H-M   'P 1'
#
loop_
_entity.id
_entity.type
_entity.pdbx_description
1 polymer ?
#
loop_
_entity_poly.entity_id
_entity_poly.type
_entity_poly.pdbx_seq_one_letter_code
_entity_poly.pdbx_strand_id
1 'polypeptide(L)'
;MADYIMTEPATLDFANGLFRDRDGKYSCYLLIDKSTPGGQAEAKAIAQAIQDAIKDGTRPSGNYPAPLAGLDPNDQNAVKRLSLPLKDGDKDVFALGEHAGERRADVYPEFAGHWFLKVSAGEHRMVDEGLVRDMSNRPVQASQVYSGNRVRANLWFAAWNNNGNRGVQARLNALLIVEPGEPLVQGGHGGDPFAGFGLPAADASTGGDPFANMGV
;
A
#
# COMPACT_ATOMS: atom_id res chain seq x y z
N MET A 1 2.17 23.48 4.51
CA MET A 1 2.23 22.34 3.57
C MET A 1 1.07 21.45 3.96
N ALA A 2 0.14 21.19 3.04
CA ALA A 2 -1.19 20.68 3.38
C ALA A 2 -1.23 19.15 3.39
N ASP A 3 -1.96 18.60 4.36
CA ASP A 3 -2.37 17.21 4.37
C ASP A 3 -3.36 16.96 3.22
N TYR A 4 -3.19 15.86 2.50
CA TYR A 4 -4.13 15.36 1.51
C TYR A 4 -4.99 14.27 2.14
N ILE A 5 -6.30 14.47 2.19
CA ILE A 5 -7.25 13.48 2.71
C ILE A 5 -8.01 12.87 1.55
N MET A 6 -7.93 11.54 1.42
CA MET A 6 -8.68 10.83 0.38
C MET A 6 -10.18 10.99 0.58
N THR A 7 -10.88 11.28 -0.50
CA THR A 7 -12.35 11.41 -0.52
C THR A 7 -13.02 10.07 -0.85
N GLU A 8 -12.45 9.35 -1.80
CA GLU A 8 -12.94 8.04 -2.22
C GLU A 8 -12.18 6.93 -1.51
N PRO A 9 -12.84 5.81 -1.13
CA PRO A 9 -12.15 4.70 -0.52
C PRO A 9 -11.30 3.96 -1.56
N ALA A 10 -10.07 3.65 -1.18
CA ALA A 10 -9.18 2.76 -1.91
C ALA A 10 -9.16 1.37 -1.24
N THR A 11 -8.74 0.35 -1.99
CA THR A 11 -8.52 -0.98 -1.41
C THR A 11 -7.11 -1.04 -0.82
N LEU A 12 -7.00 -1.38 0.45
CA LEU A 12 -5.72 -1.56 1.14
C LEU A 12 -5.07 -2.85 0.63
N ASP A 13 -3.82 -2.75 0.21
CA ASP A 13 -2.97 -3.90 -0.06
C ASP A 13 -1.66 -3.79 0.72
N PHE A 14 -0.97 -4.92 0.88
CA PHE A 14 0.24 -5.07 1.67
C PHE A 14 0.04 -4.59 3.12
N ALA A 15 -1.12 -4.89 3.73
CA ALA A 15 -1.46 -4.48 5.10
C ALA A 15 -0.45 -4.99 6.14
N ASN A 16 0.19 -6.13 5.89
CA ASN A 16 1.27 -6.66 6.73
C ASN A 16 2.43 -5.66 6.89
N GLY A 17 2.67 -4.80 5.89
CA GLY A 17 3.69 -3.75 5.98
C GLY A 17 3.34 -2.62 6.94
N LEU A 18 2.15 -2.60 7.53
CA LEU A 18 1.79 -1.73 8.68
C LEU A 18 2.17 -2.37 10.03
N PHE A 19 2.54 -3.64 10.04
CA PHE A 19 2.88 -4.43 11.23
C PHE A 19 4.32 -4.91 11.26
N ARG A 20 4.90 -5.16 10.08
CA ARG A 20 6.28 -5.57 9.91
C ARG A 20 7.03 -4.47 9.20
N ASP A 21 8.06 -3.96 9.85
CA ASP A 21 8.95 -3.01 9.22
C ASP A 21 9.81 -3.74 8.17
N ARG A 22 10.19 -2.99 7.15
CA ARG A 22 11.27 -3.36 6.24
C ARG A 22 12.30 -2.25 6.32
N ASP A 23 13.50 -2.59 6.81
CA ASP A 23 14.58 -1.63 7.04
C ASP A 23 14.14 -0.47 7.97
N GLY A 24 13.36 -0.79 9.01
CA GLY A 24 12.82 0.20 9.96
C GLY A 24 11.62 0.99 9.43
N LYS A 25 11.08 0.66 8.24
CA LYS A 25 9.97 1.40 7.63
C LYS A 25 8.73 0.55 7.42
N TYR A 26 7.60 1.10 7.84
CA TYR A 26 6.28 0.57 7.54
C TYR A 26 5.78 1.13 6.21
N SER A 27 5.11 0.30 5.42
CA SER A 27 4.56 0.72 4.12
C SER A 27 3.34 -0.11 3.73
N CYS A 28 2.47 0.46 2.92
CA CYS A 28 1.34 -0.24 2.32
C CYS A 28 1.09 0.27 0.90
N TYR A 29 0.23 -0.45 0.17
CA TYR A 29 -0.28 -0.01 -1.11
C TYR A 29 -1.76 0.35 -0.97
N LEU A 30 -2.17 1.42 -1.67
CA LEU A 30 -3.57 1.78 -1.82
C LEU A 30 -3.94 1.60 -3.29
N LEU A 31 -4.85 0.66 -3.56
CA LEU A 31 -5.35 0.37 -4.90
C LEU A 31 -6.57 1.26 -5.20
N ILE A 32 -6.50 1.99 -6.30
CA ILE A 32 -7.51 2.94 -6.76
C ILE A 32 -8.05 2.40 -8.08
N ASP A 33 -9.34 2.10 -8.12
CA ASP A 33 -10.00 1.51 -9.28
C ASP A 33 -10.06 2.50 -10.46
N LYS A 34 -9.60 2.08 -11.64
CA LYS A 34 -9.65 2.89 -12.87
C LYS A 34 -11.03 2.93 -13.52
N SER A 35 -11.86 1.93 -13.25
CA SER A 35 -13.17 1.77 -13.87
C SER A 35 -14.23 2.69 -13.25
N THR A 36 -14.03 3.11 -12.00
CA THR A 36 -15.00 3.94 -11.28
C THR A 36 -14.73 5.44 -11.47
N PRO A 37 -15.77 6.28 -11.64
CA PRO A 37 -15.60 7.74 -11.69
C PRO A 37 -14.94 8.31 -10.42
N GLY A 38 -15.25 7.72 -9.26
CA GLY A 38 -14.65 8.09 -7.98
C GLY A 38 -13.14 7.81 -7.98
N GLY A 39 -12.71 6.61 -8.35
CA GLY A 39 -11.29 6.28 -8.42
C GLY A 39 -10.51 7.12 -9.44
N GLN A 40 -11.11 7.45 -10.59
CA GLN A 40 -10.52 8.38 -11.55
C GLN A 40 -10.35 9.79 -10.98
N ALA A 41 -11.36 10.31 -10.28
CA ALA A 41 -11.30 11.61 -9.62
C ALA A 41 -10.24 11.64 -8.52
N GLU A 42 -10.17 10.60 -7.70
CA GLU A 42 -9.20 10.45 -6.61
C GLU A 42 -7.77 10.35 -7.15
N ALA A 43 -7.53 9.53 -8.17
CA ALA A 43 -6.22 9.42 -8.83
C ALA A 43 -5.78 10.76 -9.43
N LYS A 44 -6.71 11.52 -10.02
CA LYS A 44 -6.44 12.87 -10.55
C LYS A 44 -6.09 13.86 -9.43
N ALA A 45 -6.80 13.81 -8.30
CA ALA A 45 -6.54 14.66 -7.15
C ALA A 45 -5.17 14.34 -6.50
N ILE A 46 -4.84 13.06 -6.35
CA ILE A 46 -3.51 12.61 -5.90
C ILE A 46 -2.42 13.05 -6.88
N ALA A 47 -2.64 12.88 -8.18
CA ALA A 47 -1.68 13.34 -9.20
C ALA A 47 -1.45 14.85 -9.11
N GLN A 48 -2.50 15.64 -8.86
CA GLN A 48 -2.39 17.08 -8.65
C GLN A 48 -1.60 17.41 -7.37
N ALA A 49 -1.86 16.73 -6.26
CA ALA A 49 -1.12 16.91 -5.01
C ALA A 49 0.37 16.55 -5.17
N ILE A 50 0.68 15.51 -5.95
CA ILE A 50 2.06 15.16 -6.31
C ILE A 50 2.69 16.27 -7.15
N GLN A 51 1.98 16.83 -8.14
CA GLN A 51 2.49 17.94 -8.96
C GLN A 51 2.79 19.18 -8.11
N ASP A 52 1.93 19.48 -7.14
CA ASP A 52 2.17 20.61 -6.24
C ASP A 52 3.35 20.34 -5.29
N ALA A 53 3.52 19.10 -4.82
CA ALA A 53 4.73 18.69 -4.09
C ALA A 53 5.99 18.74 -4.94
N ILE A 54 5.92 18.47 -6.26
CA ILE A 54 7.04 18.65 -7.19
C ILE A 54 7.39 20.14 -7.27
N LYS A 55 6.41 21.02 -7.53
CA LYS A 55 6.62 22.47 -7.59
C LYS A 55 7.23 23.00 -6.29
N ASP A 56 6.71 22.60 -5.14
CA ASP A 56 7.26 22.97 -3.85
C ASP A 56 8.68 22.42 -3.68
N GLY A 57 8.94 21.19 -4.13
CA GLY A 57 10.26 20.58 -4.12
C GLY A 57 11.30 21.24 -5.01
N THR A 58 10.90 22.06 -5.99
CA THR A 58 11.83 22.89 -6.80
C THR A 58 12.27 24.16 -6.08
N ARG A 59 11.61 24.50 -4.97
CA ARG A 59 11.88 25.70 -4.17
C ARG A 59 12.66 25.34 -2.90
N PRO A 60 13.60 26.18 -2.45
CA PRO A 60 14.23 26.00 -1.15
C PRO A 60 13.20 26.12 -0.03
N SER A 61 13.38 25.34 1.05
CA SER A 61 12.54 25.41 2.24
C SER A 61 13.37 25.84 3.43
N GLY A 62 13.37 27.14 3.72
CA GLY A 62 14.23 27.72 4.76
C GLY A 62 15.71 27.50 4.45
N ASN A 63 16.44 26.90 5.39
CA ASN A 63 17.86 26.58 5.23
C ASN A 63 18.12 25.27 4.46
N TYR A 64 17.07 24.55 4.08
CA TYR A 64 17.21 23.29 3.35
C TYR A 64 17.19 23.53 1.84
N PRO A 65 18.15 22.94 1.09
CA PRO A 65 18.18 23.07 -0.36
C PRO A 65 16.93 22.43 -0.97
N ALA A 66 16.51 22.96 -2.13
CA ALA A 66 15.40 22.40 -2.89
C ALA A 66 15.72 20.94 -3.29
N PRO A 67 14.93 19.94 -2.87
CA PRO A 67 15.20 18.54 -3.21
C PRO A 67 15.24 18.31 -4.73
N LEU A 68 14.40 19.02 -5.48
CA LEU A 68 14.28 18.97 -6.93
C LEU A 68 14.88 20.20 -7.59
N ALA A 69 15.95 20.76 -7.03
CA ALA A 69 16.66 21.90 -7.61
C ALA A 69 16.98 21.69 -9.10
N GLY A 70 16.66 22.69 -9.92
CA GLY A 70 16.93 22.69 -11.36
C GLY A 70 15.99 21.84 -12.21
N LEU A 71 14.97 21.21 -11.62
CA LEU A 71 13.90 20.54 -12.37
C LEU A 71 12.84 21.56 -12.82
N ASP A 72 12.46 21.54 -14.09
CA ASP A 72 11.27 22.25 -14.55
C ASP A 72 10.03 21.40 -14.22
N PRO A 73 9.13 21.85 -13.33
CA PRO A 73 7.94 21.09 -12.95
C PRO A 73 6.92 20.97 -14.09
N ASN A 74 7.01 21.79 -15.14
CA ASN A 74 6.12 21.71 -16.31
C ASN A 74 6.67 20.81 -17.42
N ASP A 75 7.97 20.46 -17.38
CA ASP A 75 8.55 19.49 -18.32
C ASP A 75 8.15 18.06 -17.94
N GLN A 76 7.20 17.52 -18.69
CA GLN A 76 6.71 16.15 -18.48
C GLN A 76 7.81 15.09 -18.60
N ASN A 77 8.86 15.32 -19.40
CA ASN A 77 9.95 14.36 -19.52
C ASN A 77 10.85 14.37 -18.29
N ALA A 78 11.08 15.55 -17.69
CA ALA A 78 11.78 15.67 -16.43
C ALA A 78 10.98 15.02 -15.29
N VAL A 79 9.66 15.26 -15.22
CA VAL A 79 8.78 14.68 -14.20
C VAL A 79 8.70 13.15 -14.32
N LYS A 80 8.65 12.60 -15.54
CA LYS A 80 8.62 11.13 -15.76
C LYS A 80 9.87 10.40 -15.25
N ARG A 81 11.01 11.10 -15.09
CA ARG A 81 12.25 10.54 -14.55
C ARG A 81 12.27 10.53 -13.02
N LEU A 82 11.32 11.19 -12.37
CA LEU A 82 11.20 11.19 -10.92
C LEU A 82 10.59 9.87 -10.44
N SER A 83 11.04 9.40 -9.28
CA SER A 83 10.36 8.33 -8.57
C SER A 83 9.06 8.87 -7.97
N LEU A 84 7.93 8.57 -8.61
CA LEU A 84 6.61 8.97 -8.14
C LEU A 84 5.94 7.85 -7.33
N PRO A 85 5.13 8.20 -6.31
CA PRO A 85 4.48 7.21 -5.46
C PRO A 85 3.24 6.59 -6.11
N LEU A 86 2.57 7.32 -7.02
CA LEU A 86 1.41 6.85 -7.76
C LEU A 86 1.86 6.17 -9.06
N LYS A 87 1.41 4.95 -9.28
CA LYS A 87 1.80 4.10 -10.41
C LYS A 87 0.59 3.41 -11.05
N ASP A 88 0.79 2.97 -12.28
CA ASP A 88 -0.20 2.22 -13.05
C ASP A 88 0.05 0.72 -12.87
N GLY A 89 -0.87 -0.02 -12.25
CA GLY A 89 -0.72 -1.46 -11.96
C GLY A 89 -0.62 -2.35 -13.20
N ASP A 90 -1.24 -1.94 -14.32
CA ASP A 90 -1.22 -2.67 -15.58
C ASP A 90 0.11 -2.50 -16.34
N LYS A 91 0.85 -1.43 -16.04
CA LYS A 91 2.10 -1.07 -16.73
C LYS A 91 3.34 -1.16 -15.85
N ASP A 92 3.19 -1.17 -14.53
CA ASP A 92 4.32 -1.30 -13.61
C ASP A 92 4.94 -2.68 -13.77
N VAL A 93 6.26 -2.68 -13.84
CA VAL A 93 7.09 -3.88 -13.95
C VAL A 93 7.96 -3.94 -12.71
N PHE A 94 8.13 -5.13 -12.15
CA PHE A 94 9.06 -5.29 -11.03
C PHE A 94 10.48 -4.97 -11.48
N ALA A 95 11.07 -3.97 -10.83
CA ALA A 95 12.44 -3.56 -11.11
C ALA A 95 13.48 -4.57 -10.57
N LEU A 96 13.14 -5.27 -9.48
CA LEU A 96 14.03 -6.15 -8.71
C LEU A 96 13.22 -7.28 -8.07
N GLY A 97 13.88 -8.39 -7.75
CA GLY A 97 13.30 -9.55 -7.03
C GLY A 97 13.06 -10.76 -7.93
N GLU A 98 12.35 -11.76 -7.39
CA GLU A 98 12.00 -13.00 -8.08
C GLU A 98 11.24 -12.75 -9.38
N HIS A 99 10.32 -11.78 -9.37
CA HIS A 99 9.50 -11.41 -10.52
C HIS A 99 10.08 -10.28 -11.40
N ALA A 100 11.38 -10.00 -11.31
CA ALA A 100 11.98 -8.88 -12.03
C ALA A 100 11.73 -8.99 -13.55
N GLY A 101 11.19 -7.93 -14.16
CA GLY A 101 10.81 -7.91 -15.58
C GLY A 101 9.37 -8.35 -15.87
N GLU A 102 8.66 -8.95 -14.90
CA GLU A 102 7.25 -9.28 -15.02
C GLU A 102 6.35 -8.09 -14.68
N ARG A 103 5.18 -8.01 -15.33
CA ARG A 103 4.18 -6.97 -15.02
C ARG A 103 3.54 -7.27 -13.68
N ARG A 104 3.30 -6.22 -12.90
CA ARG A 104 2.70 -6.34 -11.58
C ARG A 104 1.33 -7.00 -11.63
N ALA A 105 0.49 -6.64 -12.59
CA ALA A 105 -0.82 -7.24 -12.81
C ALA A 105 -0.79 -8.73 -13.21
N ASP A 106 0.31 -9.23 -13.81
CA ASP A 106 0.42 -10.65 -14.19
C ASP A 106 0.74 -11.52 -12.97
N VAL A 107 1.51 -10.98 -12.01
CA VAL A 107 1.89 -11.67 -10.76
C VAL A 107 0.82 -11.51 -9.68
N TYR A 108 0.22 -10.32 -9.60
CA TYR A 108 -0.76 -9.92 -8.60
C TYR A 108 -2.01 -9.38 -9.31
N PRO A 109 -3.01 -10.24 -9.58
CA PRO A 109 -4.21 -9.89 -10.33
C PRO A 109 -5.00 -8.71 -9.75
N GLU A 110 -4.90 -8.46 -8.44
CA GLU A 110 -5.54 -7.33 -7.76
C GLU A 110 -5.04 -5.96 -8.25
N PHE A 111 -3.85 -5.90 -8.88
CA PHE A 111 -3.33 -4.67 -9.48
C PHE A 111 -3.87 -4.42 -10.89
N ALA A 112 -4.51 -5.42 -11.52
CA ALA A 112 -5.11 -5.25 -12.84
C ALA A 112 -6.27 -4.26 -12.76
N GLY A 113 -6.31 -3.30 -13.69
CA GLY A 113 -7.35 -2.27 -13.72
C GLY A 113 -7.29 -1.26 -12.56
N HIS A 114 -6.20 -1.24 -11.78
CA HIS A 114 -6.02 -0.33 -10.65
C HIS A 114 -4.79 0.57 -10.84
N TRP A 115 -4.88 1.83 -10.43
CA TRP A 115 -3.69 2.57 -10.02
C TRP A 115 -3.32 2.15 -8.61
N PHE A 116 -2.03 2.16 -8.29
CA PHE A 116 -1.61 1.90 -6.92
C PHE A 116 -0.72 3.03 -6.42
N LEU A 117 -0.97 3.43 -5.18
CA LEU A 117 -0.17 4.41 -4.47
C LEU A 117 0.70 3.69 -3.44
N LYS A 118 2.02 3.85 -3.58
CA LYS A 118 2.98 3.41 -2.57
C LYS A 118 3.05 4.42 -1.44
N VAL A 119 2.66 3.99 -0.24
CA VAL A 119 2.63 4.84 0.95
C VAL A 119 3.61 4.33 2.00
N SER A 120 4.36 5.23 2.62
CA SER A 120 5.26 4.95 3.73
C SER A 120 4.70 5.51 5.03
N ALA A 121 4.58 4.69 6.08
CA ALA A 121 4.16 5.10 7.42
C ALA A 121 5.36 5.44 8.34
N GLY A 122 6.57 5.52 7.79
CA GLY A 122 7.77 5.84 8.57
C GLY A 122 8.12 4.74 9.57
N GLU A 123 8.60 5.13 10.75
CA GLU A 123 9.03 4.22 11.83
C GLU A 123 7.89 3.92 12.83
N HIS A 124 6.69 4.45 12.58
CA HIS A 124 5.55 4.39 13.49
C HIS A 124 4.70 3.17 13.22
N ARG A 125 4.43 2.39 14.27
CA ARG A 125 3.43 1.32 14.22
C ARG A 125 2.05 1.95 14.34
N MET A 126 1.49 2.37 13.20
CA MET A 126 0.25 3.12 13.09
C MET A 126 -0.92 2.55 13.91
N VAL A 127 -1.03 1.21 13.95
CA VAL A 127 -2.08 0.51 14.69
C VAL A 127 -1.87 0.65 16.20
N ASP A 128 -0.65 0.46 16.68
CA ASP A 128 -0.30 0.54 18.10
C ASP A 128 -0.44 1.98 18.63
N GLU A 129 -0.19 2.97 17.78
CA GLU A 129 -0.35 4.40 18.09
C GLU A 129 -1.81 4.89 17.97
N GLY A 130 -2.76 4.03 17.57
CA GLY A 130 -4.17 4.39 17.43
C GLY A 130 -4.47 5.36 16.28
N LEU A 131 -3.58 5.39 15.27
CA LEU A 131 -3.69 6.20 14.05
C LEU A 131 -4.45 5.48 12.93
N VAL A 132 -4.81 4.21 13.15
CA VAL A 132 -5.77 3.47 12.31
C VAL A 132 -7.11 3.42 13.04
N ARG A 133 -8.16 3.96 12.41
CA ARG A 133 -9.50 4.07 13.02
C ARG A 133 -10.62 3.56 12.13
N ASP A 134 -11.75 3.22 12.72
CA ASP A 134 -13.00 2.93 12.01
C ASP A 134 -13.83 4.20 11.76
N MET A 135 -14.92 4.08 10.98
CA MET A 135 -15.89 5.18 10.76
C MET A 135 -16.54 5.71 12.05
N SER A 136 -16.50 4.95 13.16
CA SER A 136 -16.96 5.40 14.48
C SER A 136 -15.87 6.14 15.27
N ASN A 137 -14.73 6.46 14.63
CA ASN A 137 -13.57 7.12 15.21
C ASN A 137 -12.93 6.33 16.38
N ARG A 138 -13.03 5.00 16.36
CA ARG A 138 -12.37 4.14 17.35
C ARG A 138 -11.10 3.54 16.78
N PRO A 139 -10.02 3.43 17.58
CA PRO A 139 -8.85 2.64 17.20
C PRO A 139 -9.26 1.21 16.87
N VAL A 140 -8.73 0.68 15.76
CA VAL A 140 -8.99 -0.70 15.34
C VAL A 140 -7.95 -1.65 15.90
N GLN A 141 -8.32 -2.91 16.06
CA GLN A 141 -7.37 -3.96 16.44
C GLN A 141 -6.56 -4.42 15.22
N ALA A 142 -5.36 -4.96 15.45
CA ALA A 142 -4.51 -5.47 14.37
C ALA A 142 -5.21 -6.51 13.48
N SER A 143 -6.07 -7.36 14.07
CA SER A 143 -6.87 -8.36 13.34
C SER A 143 -7.90 -7.77 12.38
N GLN A 144 -8.27 -6.49 12.55
CA GLN A 144 -9.24 -5.80 11.71
C GLN A 144 -8.60 -5.12 10.50
N VAL A 145 -7.26 -5.07 10.43
CA VAL A 145 -6.50 -4.48 9.33
C VAL A 145 -5.88 -5.60 8.50
N TYR A 146 -6.42 -5.83 7.31
CA TYR A 146 -5.97 -6.83 6.36
C TYR A 146 -6.00 -6.28 4.93
N SER A 147 -5.22 -6.90 4.05
CA SER A 147 -5.24 -6.55 2.63
C SER A 147 -6.62 -6.89 2.07
N GLY A 148 -7.31 -5.92 1.48
CA GLY A 148 -8.71 -6.01 1.08
C GLY A 148 -9.60 -4.95 1.73
N ASN A 149 -9.24 -4.43 2.90
CA ASN A 149 -10.04 -3.39 3.56
C ASN A 149 -10.23 -2.16 2.66
N ARG A 150 -11.43 -1.59 2.68
CA ARG A 150 -11.72 -0.32 2.01
C ARG A 150 -11.33 0.82 2.96
N VAL A 151 -10.37 1.64 2.56
CA VAL A 151 -9.72 2.63 3.42
C VAL A 151 -9.65 4.01 2.78
N ARG A 152 -9.63 5.04 3.63
CA ARG A 152 -9.24 6.41 3.27
C ARG A 152 -7.96 6.74 4.03
N ALA A 153 -7.01 7.37 3.36
CA ALA A 153 -5.75 7.76 3.97
C ALA A 153 -5.66 9.28 4.13
N ASN A 154 -5.09 9.71 5.26
CA ASN A 154 -4.50 11.03 5.39
C ASN A 154 -3.03 10.92 4.99
N LEU A 155 -2.66 11.63 3.93
CA LEU A 155 -1.39 11.53 3.25
C LEU A 155 -0.67 12.86 3.23
N TRP A 156 0.65 12.81 3.27
CA TRP A 156 1.50 13.97 3.00
C TRP A 156 2.50 13.64 1.89
N PHE A 157 2.53 14.48 0.86
CA PHE A 157 3.47 14.36 -0.26
C PHE A 157 4.70 15.22 0.00
N ALA A 158 5.88 14.58 0.00
CA ALA A 158 7.15 15.26 0.22
C ALA A 158 8.13 14.92 -0.91
N ALA A 159 8.73 15.95 -1.49
CA ALA A 159 9.84 15.79 -2.42
C ALA A 159 11.09 15.33 -1.67
N TRP A 160 11.91 14.49 -2.30
CA TRP A 160 13.13 13.96 -1.72
C TRP A 160 14.23 13.86 -2.77
N ASN A 161 15.47 13.92 -2.29
CA ASN A 161 16.67 13.66 -3.08
C ASN A 161 17.66 12.92 -2.20
N ASN A 162 18.09 11.75 -2.65
CA ASN A 162 19.05 10.91 -1.96
C ASN A 162 20.08 10.41 -2.97
N ASN A 163 21.32 10.89 -2.88
CA ASN A 163 22.44 10.49 -3.72
C ASN A 163 22.13 10.46 -5.23
N GLY A 164 21.42 11.49 -5.73
CA GLY A 164 21.09 11.61 -7.15
C GLY A 164 19.78 10.94 -7.57
N ASN A 165 19.21 10.05 -6.74
CA ASN A 165 17.83 9.59 -6.88
C ASN A 165 16.90 10.64 -6.30
N ARG A 166 15.89 11.04 -7.07
CA ARG A 166 14.98 12.12 -6.69
C ARG A 166 13.55 11.75 -7.02
N GLY A 167 12.61 12.29 -6.26
CA GLY A 167 11.21 12.00 -6.47
C GLY A 167 10.30 12.62 -5.44
N VAL A 168 9.10 12.07 -5.37
CA VAL A 168 8.10 12.38 -4.35
C VAL A 168 7.77 11.10 -3.61
N GLN A 169 7.57 11.19 -2.30
CA GLN A 169 7.06 10.08 -1.49
C GLN A 169 5.71 10.47 -0.90
N ALA A 170 4.81 9.50 -0.79
CA ALA A 170 3.59 9.64 -0.02
C ALA A 170 3.82 9.09 1.39
N ARG A 171 3.63 9.95 2.40
CA ARG A 171 3.71 9.59 3.81
C ARG A 171 2.30 9.38 4.37
N LEU A 172 2.11 8.31 5.13
CA LEU A 172 0.85 8.05 5.84
C LEU A 172 0.87 8.78 7.18
N ASN A 173 -0.10 9.65 7.41
CA ASN A 173 -0.33 10.29 8.70
C ASN A 173 -1.38 9.54 9.53
N ALA A 174 -2.46 9.09 8.89
CA ALA A 174 -3.53 8.32 9.52
C ALA A 174 -4.28 7.49 8.48
N LEU A 175 -4.93 6.41 8.92
CA LEU A 175 -5.72 5.52 8.07
C LEU A 175 -7.12 5.31 8.67
N LEU A 176 -8.14 5.46 7.83
CA LEU A 176 -9.54 5.25 8.20
C LEU A 176 -10.08 4.04 7.46
N ILE A 177 -10.49 3.00 8.18
CA ILE A 177 -11.22 1.86 7.61
C ILE A 177 -12.68 2.26 7.46
N VAL A 178 -13.12 2.32 6.20
CA VAL A 178 -14.49 2.68 5.82
C VAL A 178 -15.40 1.48 6.00
N GLU A 179 -15.00 0.35 5.43
CA GLU A 179 -15.75 -0.91 5.45
C GLU A 179 -14.79 -2.10 5.26
N PRO A 180 -15.19 -3.30 5.73
CA PRO A 180 -14.50 -4.53 5.34
C PRO A 180 -14.60 -4.73 3.83
N GLY A 181 -13.55 -5.28 3.21
CA GLY A 181 -13.56 -5.65 1.80
C GLY A 181 -13.16 -7.10 1.61
N GLU A 182 -13.06 -7.54 0.37
CA GLU A 182 -12.67 -8.91 0.05
C GLU A 182 -11.20 -9.15 0.43
N PRO A 183 -10.89 -10.13 1.29
CA PRO A 183 -9.52 -10.41 1.69
C PRO A 183 -8.64 -10.77 0.50
N LEU A 184 -7.58 -10.00 0.29
CA LEU A 184 -6.58 -10.25 -0.73
C LEU A 184 -5.56 -11.25 -0.15
N VAL A 185 -5.50 -12.43 -0.74
CA VAL A 185 -4.52 -13.45 -0.36
C VAL A 185 -3.17 -13.02 -0.92
N GLN A 186 -2.25 -12.69 -0.03
CA GLN A 186 -0.92 -12.23 -0.41
C GLN A 186 -0.11 -13.42 -0.97
N GLY A 187 0.02 -13.48 -2.30
CA GLY A 187 0.93 -14.40 -2.98
C GLY A 187 0.34 -15.77 -3.29
N GLY A 188 0.08 -16.02 -4.57
CA GLY A 188 0.82 -17.01 -5.39
C GLY A 188 0.84 -18.48 -4.97
N HIS A 189 0.19 -18.89 -3.89
CA HIS A 189 0.04 -20.30 -3.54
C HIS A 189 -1.43 -20.66 -3.65
N GLY A 190 -1.94 -20.69 -4.88
CA GLY A 190 -3.22 -21.32 -5.20
C GLY A 190 -3.23 -22.84 -4.98
N GLY A 191 -2.22 -23.39 -4.31
CA GLY A 191 -2.20 -24.75 -3.80
C GLY A 191 -2.82 -24.78 -2.41
N ASP A 192 -3.60 -25.82 -2.13
CA ASP A 192 -4.00 -26.13 -0.77
C ASP A 192 -2.72 -26.24 0.11
N PRO A 193 -2.56 -25.40 1.14
CA PRO A 193 -1.38 -25.45 2.01
C PRO A 193 -1.26 -26.80 2.71
N PHE A 194 -2.32 -27.61 2.73
CA PHE A 194 -2.36 -28.94 3.31
C PHE A 194 -2.11 -30.08 2.31
N ALA A 195 -2.00 -29.79 1.00
CA ALA A 195 -1.85 -30.81 -0.06
C ALA A 195 -0.60 -31.70 0.11
N GLY A 196 0.43 -31.21 0.80
CA GLY A 196 1.67 -31.95 1.08
C GLY A 196 1.71 -32.66 2.43
N PHE A 197 0.71 -32.45 3.30
CA PHE A 197 0.72 -32.97 4.67
C PHE A 197 0.19 -34.40 4.79
N GLY A 198 -0.30 -34.99 3.70
CA GLY A 198 -0.85 -36.35 3.70
C GLY A 198 -2.04 -36.51 4.66
N LEU A 199 -2.79 -35.43 4.89
CA LEU A 199 -3.92 -35.45 5.81
C LEU A 199 -5.01 -36.40 5.31
N PRO A 200 -5.66 -37.16 6.20
CA PRO A 200 -6.84 -37.94 5.82
C PRO A 200 -7.90 -36.99 5.24
N ALA A 201 -8.65 -37.45 4.24
CA ALA A 201 -9.80 -36.72 3.73
C ALA A 201 -10.71 -36.36 4.90
N ALA A 202 -11.10 -35.09 5.01
CA ALA A 202 -11.87 -34.59 6.16
C ALA A 202 -13.19 -35.37 6.29
N ASP A 203 -13.21 -36.40 7.14
CA ASP A 203 -14.42 -37.07 7.53
C ASP A 203 -15.05 -36.26 8.68
N ALA A 204 -16.25 -35.76 8.42
CA ALA A 204 -17.12 -35.39 9.51
C ALA A 204 -17.43 -36.69 10.28
N SER A 205 -16.86 -36.83 11.48
CA SER A 205 -17.02 -37.92 12.45
C SER A 205 -15.89 -38.95 12.53
N THR A 206 -14.93 -38.74 13.43
CA THR A 206 -14.76 -39.63 14.60
C THR A 206 -13.79 -38.99 15.59
N GLY A 207 -14.35 -38.27 16.58
CA GLY A 207 -13.63 -37.95 17.81
C GLY A 207 -13.50 -39.22 18.65
N GLY A 208 -12.57 -40.10 18.29
CA GLY A 208 -12.03 -41.10 19.20
C GLY A 208 -10.85 -40.48 19.93
N ASP A 209 -10.90 -40.46 21.27
CA ASP A 209 -9.79 -40.01 22.11
C ASP A 209 -8.51 -40.78 21.71
N PRO A 210 -7.47 -40.10 21.19
CA PRO A 210 -6.25 -40.74 20.70
C PRO A 210 -5.45 -41.41 21.81
N PHE A 211 -5.80 -41.22 23.08
CA PHE A 211 -5.14 -41.83 24.23
C PHE A 211 -5.86 -43.07 24.79
N ALA A 212 -7.04 -43.41 24.27
CA ALA A 212 -7.86 -44.50 24.81
C ALA A 212 -7.16 -45.87 24.80
N ASN A 213 -6.20 -46.11 23.90
CA ASN A 213 -5.44 -47.36 23.82
C ASN A 213 -4.02 -47.26 24.42
N MET A 214 -3.62 -46.11 24.94
CA MET A 214 -2.26 -45.89 25.44
C MET A 214 -2.12 -46.12 26.95
N GLY A 215 -3.23 -46.35 27.67
CA GLY A 215 -3.20 -46.67 29.10
C GLY A 215 -2.47 -45.62 29.96
N VAL A 216 -2.42 -44.37 29.47
CA VAL A 216 -1.96 -43.17 30.17
C VAL A 216 -3.12 -42.27 30.52
#